data_AF-A0A0F7PA99-F1
#
_entry.id   AF-A0A0F7PA99-F1
#
_cell.length_a   1.000
_cell.length_b   1.000
_cell.length_c   1.000
_cell.angle_alpha   90.00
_cell.angle_beta   90.00
_cell.angle_gamma   90.00
#
_symmetry.space_group_name_H-M   'P 1'
#
loop_
_entity.id
_entity.type
_entity.pdbx_description
1 polymer ?
#
loop_
_entity_poly.entity_id
_entity_poly.type
_entity_poly.pdbx_seq_one_letter_code
_entity_poly.pdbx_strand_id
1 'polypeptide(L)'
;MSDGDDESETTPDETEVDPQVTEFESRMDDAEALLEDAETEPDLDDVDATLDEIESDLDAAEIPVVEPEDEDEEPEDPKEDLESRLEDLRDDVEEERGPYGEDVVDAIDDVRSTISETRWADEGTDELAAAIESFIDAFGEFYDVDFGTPVADPSELTHELQTAMERVEDADLDADDDAETIAGLLEVADDLSDDVDASTAWLDLKVREQLRREGFYEPIEGNKFKDFPPEWSALKVWEKRDNPEMVLLLLDKMGDSDFIQRHCIEALSHMGTTEGLDALTKLVKRRNERAIEAIGKIGSEDGVAAVKSHAESDGNPSLQTVSLKALGAIGSEETTESVAQQLAVDNASVRSQAARSLGMIGDTRAIEPLADVLEDDDEDNVVRASAAWALVQIGTERALEAAAAHAEERSYIVSVEATKAEKALEEPVPA
;
A
#
# COMPACT_ATOMS: atom_id res chain seq x y z
N MET A 1 -56.76 -65.30 -38.16
CA MET A 1 -55.50 -65.00 -37.46
C MET A 1 -55.84 -63.93 -36.46
N SER A 2 -55.33 -64.12 -35.24
CA SER A 2 -55.77 -63.49 -33.99
C SER A 2 -55.75 -61.97 -34.02
N ASP A 3 -56.74 -61.38 -33.37
CA ASP A 3 -56.78 -60.01 -32.86
C ASP A 3 -55.47 -59.63 -32.16
N GLY A 4 -55.02 -58.40 -32.39
CA GLY A 4 -53.90 -57.76 -31.72
C GLY A 4 -54.28 -56.30 -31.46
N ASP A 5 -54.21 -55.96 -30.18
CA ASP A 5 -54.72 -54.76 -29.51
C ASP A 5 -54.27 -53.42 -30.12
N ASP A 6 -55.22 -52.49 -30.02
CA ASP A 6 -55.13 -51.04 -30.19
C ASP A 6 -54.46 -50.48 -28.92
N GLU A 7 -53.14 -50.26 -28.98
CA GLU A 7 -52.45 -49.47 -27.96
C GLU A 7 -52.46 -48.01 -28.42
N SER A 8 -53.24 -47.22 -27.70
CA SER A 8 -53.22 -45.77 -27.74
C SER A 8 -51.85 -45.26 -27.32
N GLU A 9 -51.03 -44.81 -28.27
CA GLU A 9 -49.90 -43.93 -28.00
C GLU A 9 -50.48 -42.57 -27.56
N THR A 10 -50.55 -42.35 -26.24
CA THR A 10 -50.58 -41.01 -25.66
C THR A 10 -49.22 -40.38 -25.90
N THR A 11 -49.14 -39.42 -26.81
CA THR A 11 -48.08 -38.41 -26.82
C THR A 11 -48.23 -37.55 -25.57
N PRO A 12 -47.24 -37.46 -24.66
CA PRO A 12 -47.10 -36.29 -23.81
C PRO A 12 -46.41 -35.22 -24.69
N ASP A 13 -47.20 -34.25 -25.12
CA ASP A 13 -46.73 -33.02 -25.76
C ASP A 13 -46.99 -31.91 -24.72
N GLU A 14 -46.11 -30.92 -24.68
CA GLU A 14 -46.07 -29.74 -23.80
C GLU A 14 -45.46 -29.98 -22.41
N THR A 15 -44.20 -29.54 -22.25
CA THR A 15 -43.62 -29.09 -20.99
C THR A 15 -44.57 -28.07 -20.36
N GLU A 16 -45.40 -28.49 -19.39
CA GLU A 16 -46.21 -27.57 -18.61
C GLU A 16 -45.25 -26.68 -17.80
N VAL A 17 -45.04 -25.44 -18.28
CA VAL A 17 -44.36 -24.38 -17.52
C VAL A 17 -45.06 -24.27 -16.17
N ASP A 18 -44.29 -24.20 -15.09
CA ASP A 18 -44.85 -24.11 -13.75
C ASP A 18 -45.79 -22.89 -13.69
N PRO A 19 -47.05 -23.05 -13.27
CA PRO A 19 -48.01 -21.94 -13.24
C PRO A 19 -47.57 -20.79 -12.35
N GLN A 20 -46.66 -21.01 -11.40
CA GLN A 20 -46.04 -19.94 -10.61
C GLN A 20 -45.06 -19.11 -11.45
N VAL A 21 -44.28 -19.73 -12.33
CA VAL A 21 -43.37 -19.03 -13.25
C VAL A 21 -44.17 -18.11 -14.19
N THR A 22 -45.22 -18.63 -14.84
CA THR A 22 -46.06 -17.82 -15.73
C THR A 22 -46.78 -16.67 -15.01
N GLU A 23 -47.13 -16.84 -13.71
CA GLU A 23 -47.70 -15.76 -12.91
C GLU A 23 -46.67 -14.66 -12.60
N PHE A 24 -45.43 -15.02 -12.26
CA PHE A 24 -44.36 -14.04 -12.05
C PHE A 24 -43.98 -13.32 -13.33
N GLU A 25 -43.86 -14.04 -14.45
CA GLU A 25 -43.63 -13.43 -15.78
C GLU A 25 -44.72 -12.41 -16.11
N SER A 26 -46.00 -12.75 -15.88
CA SER A 26 -47.10 -11.82 -16.12
C SER A 26 -47.07 -10.59 -15.21
N ARG A 27 -46.65 -10.75 -13.95
CA ARG A 27 -46.52 -9.61 -13.01
C ARG A 27 -45.34 -8.71 -13.38
N MET A 28 -44.24 -9.28 -13.87
CA MET A 28 -43.10 -8.53 -14.38
C MET A 28 -43.46 -7.81 -15.69
N ASP A 29 -44.23 -8.44 -16.59
CA ASP A 29 -44.77 -7.77 -17.79
C ASP A 29 -45.67 -6.59 -17.41
N ASP A 30 -46.50 -6.74 -16.35
CA ASP A 30 -47.33 -5.65 -15.83
C ASP A 30 -46.48 -4.54 -15.20
N ALA A 31 -45.40 -4.86 -14.48
CA ALA A 31 -44.47 -3.89 -13.90
C ALA A 31 -43.67 -3.14 -14.98
N GLU A 32 -43.20 -3.86 -16.02
CA GLU A 32 -42.55 -3.28 -17.20
C GLU A 32 -43.50 -2.32 -17.93
N ALA A 33 -44.77 -2.68 -18.09
CA ALA A 33 -45.77 -1.78 -18.67
C ALA A 33 -46.06 -0.54 -17.79
N LEU A 34 -46.02 -0.69 -16.46
CA LEU A 34 -46.14 0.45 -15.54
C LEU A 34 -44.91 1.37 -15.65
N LEU A 35 -43.71 0.81 -15.79
CA LEU A 35 -42.49 1.57 -16.04
C LEU A 35 -42.57 2.33 -17.38
N GLU A 36 -43.01 1.68 -18.45
CA GLU A 36 -43.20 2.35 -19.76
C GLU A 36 -44.21 3.51 -19.71
N ASP A 37 -45.21 3.42 -18.83
CA ASP A 37 -46.26 4.43 -18.65
C ASP A 37 -45.91 5.47 -17.56
N ALA A 38 -44.81 5.30 -16.82
CA ALA A 38 -44.40 6.20 -15.75
C ALA A 38 -43.94 7.55 -16.33
N GLU A 39 -44.51 8.65 -15.82
CA GLU A 39 -44.16 10.01 -16.28
C GLU A 39 -43.56 10.87 -15.16
N THR A 40 -43.59 10.40 -13.91
CA THR A 40 -43.17 11.15 -12.70
C THR A 40 -42.50 10.24 -11.67
N GLU A 41 -41.75 10.84 -10.74
CA GLU A 41 -41.11 10.11 -9.62
C GLU A 41 -42.10 9.31 -8.75
N PRO A 42 -43.30 9.84 -8.41
CA PRO A 42 -44.32 9.02 -7.75
C PRO A 42 -44.80 7.82 -8.57
N ASP A 43 -44.77 7.88 -9.91
CA ASP A 43 -45.11 6.73 -10.74
C ASP A 43 -44.01 5.67 -10.67
N LEU A 44 -42.73 6.07 -10.67
CA LEU A 44 -41.58 5.18 -10.47
C LEU A 44 -41.57 4.56 -9.07
N ASP A 45 -41.93 5.30 -8.03
CA ASP A 45 -42.11 4.76 -6.66
C ASP A 45 -43.20 3.67 -6.60
N ASP A 46 -44.28 3.84 -7.37
CA ASP A 46 -45.35 2.83 -7.49
C ASP A 46 -44.86 1.59 -8.26
N VAL A 47 -43.98 1.75 -9.26
CA VAL A 47 -43.30 0.64 -9.96
C VAL A 47 -42.38 -0.10 -8.99
N ASP A 48 -41.52 0.59 -8.25
CA ASP A 48 -40.62 -0.01 -7.25
C ASP A 48 -41.39 -0.77 -6.17
N ALA A 49 -42.48 -0.20 -5.66
CA ALA A 49 -43.35 -0.89 -4.71
C ALA A 49 -43.93 -2.20 -5.30
N THR A 50 -44.21 -2.21 -6.60
CA THR A 50 -44.66 -3.41 -7.32
C THR A 50 -43.54 -4.44 -7.46
N LEU A 51 -42.32 -4.00 -7.81
CA LEU A 51 -41.14 -4.87 -7.90
C LEU A 51 -40.77 -5.47 -6.54
N ASP A 52 -40.87 -4.71 -5.45
CA ASP A 52 -40.66 -5.19 -4.07
C ASP A 52 -41.68 -6.27 -3.65
N GLU A 53 -42.95 -6.09 -4.04
CA GLU A 53 -43.98 -7.10 -3.83
C GLU A 53 -43.70 -8.38 -4.66
N ILE A 54 -43.18 -8.23 -5.88
CA ILE A 54 -42.77 -9.36 -6.73
C ILE A 54 -41.57 -10.08 -6.11
N GLU A 55 -40.53 -9.36 -5.68
CA GLU A 55 -39.35 -9.90 -5.02
C GLU A 55 -39.72 -10.71 -3.78
N SER A 56 -40.51 -10.10 -2.88
CA SER A 56 -40.91 -10.76 -1.63
C SER A 56 -41.72 -12.04 -1.86
N ASP A 57 -42.54 -12.07 -2.92
CA ASP A 57 -43.31 -13.26 -3.27
C ASP A 57 -42.43 -14.32 -3.97
N LEU A 58 -41.50 -13.91 -4.83
CA LEU A 58 -40.54 -14.78 -5.53
C LEU A 58 -39.59 -15.45 -4.54
N ASP A 59 -39.10 -14.71 -3.55
CA ASP A 59 -38.31 -15.22 -2.43
C ASP A 59 -39.04 -16.32 -1.66
N ALA A 60 -40.33 -16.13 -1.42
CA ALA A 60 -41.18 -17.08 -0.69
C ALA A 60 -41.65 -18.27 -1.56
N ALA A 61 -41.51 -18.19 -2.88
CA ALA A 61 -41.95 -19.23 -3.80
C ALA A 61 -40.99 -20.43 -3.82
N GLU A 62 -41.55 -21.64 -3.76
CA GLU A 62 -40.83 -22.90 -3.96
C GLU A 62 -41.01 -23.35 -5.43
N ILE A 63 -40.22 -22.79 -6.34
CA ILE A 63 -40.21 -23.16 -7.77
C ILE A 63 -39.22 -24.32 -7.96
N PRO A 64 -39.64 -25.44 -8.58
CA PRO A 64 -38.76 -26.59 -8.76
C PRO A 64 -37.75 -26.36 -9.88
N VAL A 65 -36.49 -26.72 -9.62
CA VAL A 65 -35.45 -26.80 -10.65
C VAL A 65 -35.79 -27.93 -11.63
N VAL A 66 -35.74 -27.63 -12.92
CA VAL A 66 -36.04 -28.58 -13.99
C VAL A 66 -34.76 -29.33 -14.34
N GLU A 67 -34.73 -30.62 -14.01
CA GLU A 67 -33.58 -31.45 -14.37
C GLU A 67 -33.67 -31.88 -15.86
N PRO A 68 -32.56 -31.79 -16.62
CA PRO A 68 -32.56 -32.08 -18.04
C PRO A 68 -32.66 -33.58 -18.29
N GLU A 69 -33.19 -33.96 -19.47
CA GLU A 69 -33.24 -35.38 -19.88
C GLU A 69 -31.84 -35.93 -20.23
N ASP A 70 -30.91 -35.04 -20.63
CA ASP A 70 -29.54 -35.36 -20.98
C ASP A 70 -28.57 -34.98 -19.84
N GLU A 71 -27.78 -35.96 -19.36
CA GLU A 71 -26.82 -35.80 -18.24
C GLU A 71 -25.67 -34.80 -18.53
N ASP A 72 -25.54 -34.33 -19.77
CA ASP A 72 -24.52 -33.37 -20.22
C ASP A 72 -25.06 -31.91 -20.28
N GLU A 73 -26.35 -31.69 -20.00
CA GLU A 73 -26.98 -30.36 -19.96
C GLU A 73 -27.07 -29.84 -18.51
N GLU A 74 -27.04 -28.51 -18.34
CA GLU A 74 -27.20 -27.88 -17.03
C GLU A 74 -28.70 -27.82 -16.66
N PRO A 75 -29.06 -27.99 -15.37
CA PRO A 75 -30.44 -27.85 -14.94
C PRO A 75 -30.93 -26.42 -15.16
N GLU A 76 -32.15 -26.29 -15.66
CA GLU A 76 -32.81 -24.99 -15.78
C GLU A 76 -33.38 -24.64 -14.41
N ASP A 77 -32.98 -23.49 -13.86
CA ASP A 77 -33.53 -22.92 -12.63
C ASP A 77 -34.40 -21.70 -12.99
N PRO A 78 -35.72 -21.89 -13.20
CA PRO A 78 -36.60 -20.80 -13.60
C PRO A 78 -36.68 -19.68 -12.55
N LYS A 79 -36.31 -19.95 -11.29
CA LYS A 79 -36.28 -18.92 -10.25
C LYS A 79 -35.10 -17.97 -10.46
N GLU A 80 -33.93 -18.49 -10.82
CA GLU A 80 -32.73 -17.67 -11.12
C GLU A 80 -32.99 -16.77 -12.34
N ASP A 81 -33.66 -17.28 -13.38
CA ASP A 81 -34.04 -16.48 -14.55
C ASP A 81 -35.01 -15.33 -14.19
N LEU A 82 -35.97 -15.58 -13.28
CA LEU A 82 -36.89 -14.56 -12.80
C LEU A 82 -36.18 -13.53 -11.90
N GLU A 83 -35.26 -13.95 -11.04
CA GLU A 83 -34.44 -13.06 -10.21
C GLU A 83 -33.59 -12.13 -11.08
N SER A 84 -32.95 -12.68 -12.13
CA SER A 84 -32.18 -11.87 -13.09
C SER A 84 -33.06 -10.87 -13.83
N ARG A 85 -34.26 -11.26 -14.27
CA ARG A 85 -35.18 -10.33 -14.94
C ARG A 85 -35.68 -9.24 -14.00
N LEU A 86 -35.88 -9.55 -12.72
CA LEU A 86 -36.26 -8.57 -11.71
C LEU A 86 -35.15 -7.54 -11.47
N GLU A 87 -33.88 -8.00 -11.45
CA GLU A 87 -32.70 -7.13 -11.38
C GLU A 87 -32.65 -6.20 -12.61
N ASP A 88 -32.82 -6.74 -13.82
CA ASP A 88 -32.86 -5.94 -15.06
C ASP A 88 -33.95 -4.84 -14.99
N LEU A 89 -35.16 -5.18 -14.52
CA LEU A 89 -36.25 -4.20 -14.38
C LEU A 89 -35.96 -3.12 -13.32
N ARG A 90 -35.23 -3.46 -12.25
CA ARG A 90 -34.82 -2.48 -11.24
C ARG A 90 -33.76 -1.53 -11.79
N ASP A 91 -32.80 -2.06 -12.55
CA ASP A 91 -31.82 -1.24 -13.24
C ASP A 91 -32.51 -0.29 -14.24
N ASP A 92 -33.53 -0.76 -14.97
CA ASP A 92 -34.33 0.06 -15.88
C ASP A 92 -35.11 1.18 -15.13
N VAL A 93 -35.65 0.91 -13.93
CA VAL A 93 -36.28 1.94 -13.08
C VAL A 93 -35.25 2.99 -12.64
N GLU A 94 -34.07 2.57 -12.20
CA GLU A 94 -33.01 3.52 -11.81
C GLU A 94 -32.50 4.35 -13.00
N GLU A 95 -32.46 3.81 -14.22
CA GLU A 95 -32.08 4.58 -15.43
C GLU A 95 -33.10 5.67 -15.78
N GLU A 96 -34.39 5.46 -15.47
CA GLU A 96 -35.46 6.43 -15.72
C GLU A 96 -35.63 7.44 -14.56
N ARG A 97 -35.05 7.20 -13.37
CA ARG A 97 -35.07 8.18 -12.27
C ARG A 97 -34.32 9.45 -12.66
N GLY A 98 -34.94 10.60 -12.39
CA GLY A 98 -34.37 11.90 -12.66
C GLY A 98 -33.25 12.26 -11.66
N PRO A 99 -32.33 13.18 -12.01
CA PRO A 99 -31.40 13.68 -11.03
C PRO A 99 -32.13 14.45 -9.93
N TYR A 100 -31.65 14.32 -8.70
CA TYR A 100 -32.14 14.97 -7.50
C TYR A 100 -31.27 16.15 -7.09
N GLY A 101 -31.81 17.01 -6.21
CA GLY A 101 -31.01 18.04 -5.57
C GLY A 101 -29.82 17.48 -4.76
N GLU A 102 -29.92 16.25 -4.26
CA GLU A 102 -28.83 15.54 -3.57
C GLU A 102 -27.66 15.26 -4.51
N ASP A 103 -27.91 14.88 -5.77
CA ASP A 103 -26.84 14.63 -6.77
C ASP A 103 -26.01 15.89 -7.05
N VAL A 104 -26.65 17.07 -7.05
CA VAL A 104 -25.96 18.36 -7.19
C VAL A 104 -25.08 18.64 -5.97
N VAL A 105 -25.58 18.35 -4.76
CA VAL A 105 -24.82 18.52 -3.53
C VAL A 105 -23.61 17.59 -3.52
N ASP A 106 -23.80 16.33 -3.87
CA ASP A 106 -22.73 15.34 -3.94
C ASP A 106 -21.67 15.71 -4.98
N ALA A 107 -22.08 16.15 -6.18
CA ALA A 107 -21.15 16.63 -7.21
C ALA A 107 -20.29 17.81 -6.73
N ILE A 108 -20.90 18.79 -6.05
CA ILE A 108 -20.16 19.93 -5.48
C ILE A 108 -19.27 19.47 -4.31
N ASP A 109 -19.72 18.53 -3.49
CA ASP A 109 -18.96 18.00 -2.36
C ASP A 109 -17.72 17.23 -2.80
N ASP A 110 -17.82 16.47 -3.89
CA ASP A 110 -16.71 15.76 -4.50
C ASP A 110 -15.61 16.72 -4.96
N VAL A 111 -15.99 17.82 -5.61
CA VAL A 111 -15.04 18.89 -5.97
C VAL A 111 -14.45 19.52 -4.72
N ARG A 112 -15.28 19.85 -3.71
CA ARG A 112 -14.83 20.43 -2.45
C ARG A 112 -13.80 19.53 -1.76
N SER A 113 -14.06 18.24 -1.73
CA SER A 113 -13.17 17.21 -1.19
C SER A 113 -11.85 17.19 -1.96
N THR A 114 -11.90 17.18 -3.29
CA THR A 114 -10.72 17.24 -4.17
C THR A 114 -9.85 18.47 -3.88
N ILE A 115 -10.44 19.66 -3.75
CA ILE A 115 -9.73 20.89 -3.40
C ILE A 115 -9.05 20.77 -2.02
N SER A 116 -9.75 20.20 -1.03
CA SER A 116 -9.27 20.12 0.35
C SER A 116 -8.16 19.08 0.56
N GLU A 117 -8.20 17.97 -0.17
CA GLU A 117 -7.25 16.86 -0.03
C GLU A 117 -6.01 17.02 -0.92
N THR A 118 -6.13 17.82 -1.97
CA THR A 118 -5.03 18.07 -2.91
C THR A 118 -4.08 19.14 -2.38
N ARG A 119 -2.78 18.85 -2.45
CA ARG A 119 -1.76 19.88 -2.29
C ARG A 119 -1.61 20.62 -3.61
N TRP A 120 -1.99 21.89 -3.65
CA TRP A 120 -1.91 22.73 -4.84
C TRP A 120 -0.55 23.42 -5.01
N ALA A 121 -0.18 23.71 -6.25
CA ALA A 121 0.92 24.63 -6.55
C ALA A 121 0.48 26.08 -6.30
N ASP A 122 1.43 27.01 -6.15
CA ASP A 122 1.11 28.43 -5.97
C ASP A 122 0.24 28.96 -7.13
N GLU A 123 0.59 28.60 -8.36
CA GLU A 123 -0.21 28.94 -9.56
C GLU A 123 -1.56 28.22 -9.57
N GLY A 124 -1.62 26.99 -9.07
CA GLY A 124 -2.86 26.22 -8.97
C GLY A 124 -3.89 26.85 -8.03
N THR A 125 -3.46 27.48 -6.94
CA THR A 125 -4.39 28.19 -6.05
C THR A 125 -5.03 29.43 -6.70
N ASP A 126 -4.32 30.10 -7.60
CA ASP A 126 -4.87 31.19 -8.40
C ASP A 126 -5.84 30.66 -9.48
N GLU A 127 -5.52 29.51 -10.09
CA GLU A 127 -6.38 28.82 -11.07
C GLU A 127 -7.69 28.35 -10.42
N LEU A 128 -7.64 27.75 -9.24
CA LEU A 128 -8.82 27.37 -8.46
C LEU A 128 -9.71 28.56 -8.12
N ALA A 129 -9.13 29.70 -7.72
CA ALA A 129 -9.91 30.88 -7.39
C ALA A 129 -10.69 31.38 -8.62
N ALA A 130 -10.11 31.28 -9.82
CA ALA A 130 -10.78 31.62 -11.07
C ALA A 130 -11.88 30.62 -11.45
N ALA A 131 -11.66 29.31 -11.22
CA ALA A 131 -12.67 28.28 -11.42
C ALA A 131 -13.89 28.52 -10.52
N ILE A 132 -13.66 28.80 -9.23
CA ILE A 132 -14.72 29.08 -8.26
C ILE A 132 -15.43 30.40 -8.58
N GLU A 133 -14.73 31.43 -9.06
CA GLU A 133 -15.36 32.66 -9.55
C GLU A 133 -16.31 32.38 -10.73
N SER A 134 -15.89 31.55 -11.69
CA SER A 134 -16.73 31.13 -12.82
C SER A 134 -17.95 30.33 -12.38
N PHE A 135 -17.75 29.37 -11.46
CA PHE A 135 -18.83 28.60 -10.85
C PHE A 135 -19.84 29.48 -10.13
N ILE A 136 -19.39 30.42 -9.29
CA ILE A 136 -20.25 31.35 -8.56
C ILE A 136 -21.10 32.20 -9.53
N ASP A 137 -20.49 32.70 -10.60
CA ASP A 137 -21.19 33.48 -11.61
C ASP A 137 -22.27 32.64 -12.33
N ALA A 138 -21.97 31.39 -12.67
CA ALA A 138 -22.90 30.47 -13.33
C ALA A 138 -24.02 29.98 -12.39
N PHE A 139 -23.67 29.59 -11.16
CA PHE A 139 -24.61 29.20 -10.10
C PHE A 139 -25.57 30.35 -9.75
N GLY A 140 -25.05 31.59 -9.79
CA GLY A 140 -25.82 32.82 -9.62
C GLY A 140 -26.96 33.01 -10.64
N GLU A 141 -26.93 32.32 -11.78
CA GLU A 141 -28.04 32.33 -12.75
C GLU A 141 -29.28 31.57 -12.24
N PHE A 142 -29.07 30.57 -11.36
CA PHE A 142 -30.14 29.78 -10.73
C PHE A 142 -30.59 30.39 -9.40
N TYR A 143 -29.65 30.86 -8.59
CA TYR A 143 -29.92 31.35 -7.24
C TYR A 143 -29.26 32.69 -6.93
N ASP A 144 -30.03 33.61 -6.35
CA ASP A 144 -29.50 34.88 -5.82
C ASP A 144 -28.81 34.61 -4.46
N VAL A 145 -27.52 34.28 -4.52
CA VAL A 145 -26.64 34.06 -3.37
C VAL A 145 -25.54 35.11 -3.35
N ASP A 146 -25.32 35.71 -2.18
CA ASP A 146 -24.23 36.67 -1.98
C ASP A 146 -22.97 35.91 -1.57
N PHE A 147 -22.18 35.50 -2.57
CA PHE A 147 -20.88 34.88 -2.36
C PHE A 147 -19.79 35.90 -2.02
N GLY A 148 -18.74 35.44 -1.36
CA GLY A 148 -17.52 36.22 -1.17
C GLY A 148 -16.79 36.46 -2.49
N THR A 149 -15.76 37.32 -2.47
CA THR A 149 -14.77 37.33 -3.55
C THR A 149 -13.83 36.16 -3.32
N PRO A 150 -13.70 35.21 -4.27
CA PRO A 150 -12.79 34.07 -4.12
C PRO A 150 -11.37 34.52 -3.79
N VAL A 151 -10.82 33.95 -2.72
CA VAL A 151 -9.43 34.15 -2.30
C VAL A 151 -8.65 32.90 -2.70
N ALA A 152 -7.44 33.06 -3.25
CA ALA A 152 -6.54 31.96 -3.61
C ALA A 152 -5.99 31.22 -2.37
N ASP A 153 -6.90 30.61 -1.62
CA ASP A 153 -6.66 29.76 -0.45
C ASP A 153 -7.69 28.62 -0.47
N PRO A 154 -7.27 27.35 -0.57
CA PRO A 154 -8.18 26.21 -0.67
C PRO A 154 -9.21 26.12 0.46
N SER A 155 -8.89 26.58 1.67
CA SER A 155 -9.82 26.52 2.81
C SER A 155 -10.91 27.58 2.72
N GLU A 156 -10.62 28.75 2.16
CA GLU A 156 -11.62 29.78 1.90
C GLU A 156 -12.47 29.42 0.67
N LEU A 157 -11.87 28.84 -0.39
CA LEU A 157 -12.60 28.40 -1.59
C LEU A 157 -13.62 27.31 -1.31
N THR A 158 -13.28 26.34 -0.45
CA THR A 158 -14.22 25.27 -0.04
C THR A 158 -15.40 25.79 0.78
N HIS A 159 -15.29 26.97 1.41
CA HIS A 159 -16.40 27.61 2.11
C HIS A 159 -17.47 28.16 1.15
N GLU A 160 -17.06 28.68 -0.01
CA GLU A 160 -18.00 29.14 -1.05
C GLU A 160 -18.78 27.95 -1.61
N LEU A 161 -18.12 26.81 -1.85
CA LEU A 161 -18.79 25.57 -2.28
C LEU A 161 -19.77 25.04 -1.22
N GLN A 162 -19.40 25.08 0.06
CA GLN A 162 -20.33 24.74 1.14
C GLN A 162 -21.56 25.65 1.15
N THR A 163 -21.37 26.96 0.89
CA THR A 163 -22.49 27.90 0.81
C THR A 163 -23.43 27.59 -0.36
N ALA A 164 -22.87 27.15 -1.50
CA ALA A 164 -23.66 26.70 -2.64
C ALA A 164 -24.46 25.43 -2.32
N MET A 165 -23.83 24.42 -1.70
CA MET A 165 -24.52 23.19 -1.28
C MET A 165 -25.66 23.46 -0.29
N GLU A 166 -25.40 24.24 0.77
CA GLU A 166 -26.44 24.64 1.74
C GLU A 166 -27.60 25.36 1.04
N ARG A 167 -27.33 26.14 -0.02
CA ARG A 167 -28.38 26.77 -0.81
C ARG A 167 -29.19 25.76 -1.62
N VAL A 168 -28.57 24.74 -2.21
CA VAL A 168 -29.29 23.69 -2.97
C VAL A 168 -30.16 22.88 -2.02
N GLU A 169 -29.64 22.46 -0.87
CA GLU A 169 -30.40 21.74 0.16
C GLU A 169 -31.60 22.56 0.65
N ASP A 170 -31.41 23.85 0.95
CA ASP A 170 -32.48 24.76 1.38
C ASP A 170 -33.53 25.04 0.28
N ALA A 171 -33.23 24.72 -0.98
CA ALA A 171 -34.17 24.88 -2.08
C ALA A 171 -35.29 23.83 -2.07
N ASP A 172 -35.03 22.65 -1.50
CA ASP A 172 -35.98 21.52 -1.45
C ASP A 172 -36.53 21.20 -2.85
N LEU A 173 -35.60 20.99 -3.80
CA LEU A 173 -35.91 20.79 -5.22
C LEU A 173 -36.69 19.50 -5.46
N ASP A 174 -37.76 19.62 -6.24
CA ASP A 174 -38.56 18.48 -6.66
C ASP A 174 -38.01 17.92 -7.99
N ALA A 175 -37.76 16.62 -8.04
CA ALA A 175 -37.10 15.99 -9.19
C ALA A 175 -37.90 16.11 -10.49
N ASP A 176 -39.23 16.17 -10.43
CA ASP A 176 -40.09 16.35 -11.60
C ASP A 176 -40.25 17.83 -11.96
N ASP A 177 -40.68 18.64 -10.99
CA ASP A 177 -41.03 20.05 -11.23
C ASP A 177 -39.78 20.92 -11.49
N ASP A 178 -38.62 20.56 -10.92
CA ASP A 178 -37.36 21.31 -11.02
C ASP A 178 -36.29 20.62 -11.88
N ALA A 179 -36.64 19.60 -12.67
CA ALA A 179 -35.69 18.83 -13.49
C ALA A 179 -34.72 19.68 -14.33
N GLU A 180 -35.20 20.75 -14.97
CA GLU A 180 -34.34 21.66 -15.77
C GLU A 180 -33.35 22.45 -14.90
N THR A 181 -33.75 22.82 -13.69
CA THR A 181 -32.89 23.49 -12.71
C THR A 181 -31.82 22.53 -12.20
N ILE A 182 -32.19 21.31 -11.85
CA ILE A 182 -31.25 20.29 -11.36
C ILE A 182 -30.22 19.97 -12.44
N ALA A 183 -30.67 19.70 -13.68
CA ALA A 183 -29.78 19.42 -14.80
C ALA A 183 -28.80 20.58 -15.07
N GLY A 184 -29.27 21.83 -15.01
CA GLY A 184 -28.40 23.00 -15.17
C GLY A 184 -27.39 23.18 -14.03
N LEU A 185 -27.78 22.88 -12.80
CA LEU A 185 -26.86 22.91 -11.65
C LEU A 185 -25.81 21.80 -11.72
N LEU A 186 -26.17 20.61 -12.19
CA LEU A 186 -25.23 19.52 -12.47
C LEU A 186 -24.23 19.91 -13.56
N GLU A 187 -24.68 20.52 -14.67
CA GLU A 187 -23.78 21.02 -15.72
C GLU A 187 -22.78 22.05 -15.15
N VAL A 188 -23.24 22.94 -14.26
CA VAL A 188 -22.36 23.91 -13.59
C VAL A 188 -21.37 23.24 -12.62
N ALA A 189 -21.78 22.18 -11.91
CA ALA A 189 -20.91 21.42 -11.03
C ALA A 189 -19.87 20.61 -11.83
N ASP A 190 -20.26 20.02 -12.96
CA ASP A 190 -19.37 19.32 -13.90
C ASP A 190 -18.33 20.25 -14.50
N ASP A 191 -18.75 21.43 -14.99
CA ASP A 191 -17.84 22.47 -15.50
C ASP A 191 -16.83 22.91 -14.42
N LEU A 192 -17.29 23.06 -13.17
CA LEU A 192 -16.42 23.34 -12.04
C LEU A 192 -15.41 22.21 -11.81
N SER A 193 -15.87 20.95 -11.85
CA SER A 193 -15.01 19.78 -11.68
C SER A 193 -13.91 19.76 -12.76
N ASP A 194 -14.26 19.98 -14.02
CA ASP A 194 -13.33 20.05 -15.14
C ASP A 194 -12.28 21.17 -14.96
N ASP A 195 -12.70 22.35 -14.51
CA ASP A 195 -11.80 23.47 -14.24
C ASP A 195 -10.86 23.22 -13.04
N VAL A 196 -11.34 22.53 -12.00
CA VAL A 196 -10.53 22.11 -10.84
C VAL A 196 -9.51 21.05 -11.26
N ASP A 197 -9.91 20.06 -12.05
CA ASP A 197 -9.01 19.03 -12.60
C ASP A 197 -7.95 19.61 -13.54
N ALA A 198 -8.26 20.71 -14.23
CA ALA A 198 -7.30 21.44 -15.06
C ALA A 198 -6.31 22.31 -14.25
N SER A 199 -6.58 22.56 -12.98
CA SER A 199 -5.75 23.39 -12.10
C SER A 199 -4.46 22.67 -11.70
N THR A 200 -3.39 23.43 -11.45
CA THR A 200 -2.05 22.86 -11.23
C THR A 200 -1.88 22.29 -9.82
N ALA A 201 -1.95 20.97 -9.67
CA ALA A 201 -1.60 20.30 -8.42
C ALA A 201 -0.08 20.28 -8.21
N TRP A 202 0.34 20.13 -6.95
CA TRP A 202 1.76 20.06 -6.58
C TRP A 202 2.49 18.90 -7.27
N LEU A 203 1.77 17.79 -7.52
CA LEU A 203 2.32 16.61 -8.17
C LEU A 203 2.54 16.79 -9.67
N ASP A 204 1.87 17.76 -10.30
CA ASP A 204 2.08 18.10 -11.73
C ASP A 204 3.42 18.81 -11.96
N LEU A 205 3.95 19.45 -10.91
CA LEU A 205 5.26 20.08 -10.96
C LEU A 205 6.36 19.03 -11.19
N LYS A 206 7.34 19.39 -12.02
CA LYS A 206 8.53 18.55 -12.20
C LYS A 206 9.24 18.36 -10.86
N VAL A 207 9.78 17.17 -10.62
CA VAL A 207 10.53 16.84 -9.38
C VAL A 207 11.57 17.91 -8.99
N ARG A 208 12.35 18.42 -9.96
CA ARG A 208 13.35 19.48 -9.70
C ARG A 208 12.76 20.83 -9.33
N GLU A 209 11.54 21.09 -9.75
CA GLU A 209 10.81 22.28 -9.36
C GLU A 209 10.26 22.15 -7.95
N GLN A 210 9.65 21.01 -7.61
CA GLN A 210 9.26 20.69 -6.24
C GLN A 210 10.46 20.82 -5.28
N LEU A 211 11.61 20.21 -5.61
CA LEU A 211 12.84 20.34 -4.83
C LEU A 211 13.30 21.79 -4.67
N ARG A 212 13.12 22.64 -5.69
CA ARG A 212 13.48 24.06 -5.60
C ARG A 212 12.56 24.82 -4.66
N ARG A 213 11.24 24.62 -4.77
CA ARG A 213 10.24 25.25 -3.90
C ARG A 213 10.38 24.82 -2.44
N GLU A 214 10.78 23.56 -2.20
CA GLU A 214 11.11 23.03 -0.88
C GLU A 214 12.51 23.47 -0.37
N GLY A 215 13.22 24.34 -1.10
CA GLY A 215 14.50 24.89 -0.67
C GLY A 215 15.70 23.95 -0.80
N PHE A 216 15.56 22.79 -1.45
CA PHE A 216 16.63 21.79 -1.53
C PHE A 216 17.92 22.33 -2.15
N TYR A 217 17.81 23.24 -3.12
CA TYR A 217 18.95 23.82 -3.83
C TYR A 217 19.56 25.06 -3.16
N GLU A 218 18.96 25.61 -2.11
CA GLU A 218 19.47 26.79 -1.39
C GLU A 218 20.97 26.76 -1.07
N PRO A 219 21.58 25.64 -0.63
CA PRO A 219 22.99 25.63 -0.26
C PRO A 219 23.95 25.82 -1.45
N ILE A 220 23.46 25.61 -2.68
CA ILE A 220 24.25 25.67 -3.91
C ILE A 220 23.82 26.81 -4.84
N GLU A 221 22.80 27.59 -4.47
CA GLU A 221 22.42 28.79 -5.22
C GLU A 221 23.58 29.79 -5.32
N GLY A 222 23.77 30.35 -6.51
CA GLY A 222 24.84 31.33 -6.79
C GLY A 222 26.26 30.74 -6.86
N ASN A 223 26.45 29.45 -6.58
CA ASN A 223 27.76 28.79 -6.65
C ASN A 223 27.91 27.95 -7.93
N LYS A 224 29.14 27.81 -8.43
CA LYS A 224 29.43 26.85 -9.49
C LYS A 224 29.29 25.43 -8.93
N PHE A 225 28.41 24.64 -9.53
CA PHE A 225 28.30 23.22 -9.21
C PHE A 225 29.65 22.55 -9.44
N LYS A 226 30.21 21.95 -8.38
CA LYS A 226 31.45 21.18 -8.51
C LYS A 226 31.17 19.82 -9.11
N ASP A 227 29.99 19.26 -8.84
CA ASP A 227 29.64 17.90 -9.18
C ASP A 227 28.28 17.82 -9.89
N PHE A 228 28.14 16.85 -10.78
CA PHE A 228 26.91 16.57 -11.53
C PHE A 228 26.36 15.19 -11.12
N PRO A 229 25.03 15.04 -10.93
CA PRO A 229 24.00 16.07 -11.07
C PRO A 229 24.00 17.04 -9.87
N PRO A 230 23.42 18.26 -9.99
CA PRO A 230 23.50 19.29 -8.94
C PRO A 230 22.94 18.83 -7.59
N GLU A 231 22.01 17.88 -7.59
CA GLU A 231 21.42 17.30 -6.40
C GLU A 231 22.46 16.62 -5.50
N TRP A 232 23.48 15.99 -6.10
CA TRP A 232 24.59 15.41 -5.33
C TRP A 232 25.47 16.50 -4.69
N SER A 233 25.62 17.65 -5.35
CA SER A 233 26.32 18.80 -4.76
C SER A 233 25.55 19.36 -3.56
N ALA A 234 24.22 19.54 -3.68
CA ALA A 234 23.37 19.99 -2.57
C ALA A 234 23.37 18.98 -1.42
N LEU A 235 23.20 17.69 -1.72
CA LEU A 235 23.19 16.61 -0.73
C LEU A 235 24.44 16.63 0.15
N LYS A 236 25.64 16.78 -0.42
CA LYS A 236 26.89 16.88 0.33
C LYS A 236 26.97 18.08 1.26
N VAL A 237 26.23 19.15 0.96
CA VAL A 237 26.16 20.32 1.85
C VAL A 237 25.15 20.07 2.96
N TRP A 238 24.00 19.46 2.66
CA TRP A 238 23.02 19.04 3.66
C TRP A 238 23.57 18.00 4.64
N GLU A 239 24.34 17.03 4.14
CA GLU A 239 25.11 16.08 4.94
C GLU A 239 25.99 16.77 5.98
N LYS A 240 26.77 17.77 5.55
CA LYS A 240 27.65 18.52 6.45
C LYS A 240 26.90 19.44 7.42
N ARG A 241 25.66 19.81 7.08
CA ARG A 241 24.77 20.59 7.94
C ARG A 241 23.99 19.71 8.91
N ASP A 242 24.16 18.38 8.85
CA ASP A 242 23.46 17.41 9.67
C ASP A 242 21.93 17.59 9.57
N ASN A 243 21.45 17.80 8.34
CA ASN A 243 20.02 17.97 8.06
C ASN A 243 19.47 16.72 7.34
N PRO A 244 18.94 15.74 8.09
CA PRO A 244 18.41 14.50 7.52
C PRO A 244 17.12 14.71 6.72
N GLU A 245 16.30 15.71 7.07
CA GLU A 245 15.05 16.04 6.36
C GLU A 245 15.30 16.27 4.87
N MET A 246 16.34 17.03 4.53
CA MET A 246 16.69 17.29 3.13
C MET A 246 17.28 16.08 2.40
N VAL A 247 17.95 15.18 3.13
CA VAL A 247 18.41 13.90 2.56
C VAL A 247 17.21 13.00 2.25
N LEU A 248 16.24 12.95 3.16
CA LEU A 248 15.01 12.19 3.02
C LEU A 248 14.13 12.75 1.91
N LEU A 249 14.00 14.08 1.79
CA LEU A 249 13.30 14.71 0.68
C LEU A 249 13.89 14.29 -0.68
N LEU A 250 15.22 14.30 -0.81
CA LEU A 250 15.86 13.84 -2.06
C LEU A 250 15.67 12.34 -2.29
N LEU A 251 15.73 11.53 -1.23
CA LEU A 251 15.52 10.08 -1.31
C LEU A 251 14.08 9.74 -1.73
N ASP A 252 13.10 10.47 -1.22
CA ASP A 252 11.69 10.34 -1.61
C ASP A 252 11.50 10.71 -3.08
N LYS A 253 11.95 11.91 -3.48
CA LYS A 253 11.69 12.47 -4.81
C LYS A 253 12.53 11.88 -5.94
N MET A 254 13.73 11.37 -5.65
CA MET A 254 14.69 10.88 -6.66
C MET A 254 15.33 9.53 -6.29
N GLY A 255 14.73 8.78 -5.37
CA GLY A 255 15.22 7.49 -4.89
C GLY A 255 15.21 6.36 -5.91
N ASP A 256 14.53 6.50 -7.05
CA ASP A 256 14.54 5.50 -8.12
C ASP A 256 15.89 5.47 -8.87
N SER A 257 16.65 6.55 -8.80
CA SER A 257 18.02 6.56 -9.34
C SER A 257 18.97 5.86 -8.37
N ASP A 258 19.55 4.71 -8.76
CA ASP A 258 20.56 4.00 -7.94
C ASP A 258 21.72 4.93 -7.50
N PHE A 259 22.13 5.87 -8.37
CA PHE A 259 23.17 6.84 -8.04
C PHE A 259 22.77 7.77 -6.89
N ILE A 260 21.56 8.35 -6.95
CA ILE A 260 21.05 9.26 -5.91
C ILE A 260 20.74 8.47 -4.64
N GLN A 261 20.01 7.36 -4.76
CA GLN A 261 19.63 6.51 -3.64
C GLN A 261 20.84 6.09 -2.83
N ARG A 262 21.90 5.57 -3.49
CA ARG A 262 23.14 5.18 -2.83
C ARG A 262 23.75 6.34 -2.05
N HIS A 263 23.82 7.54 -2.62
CA HIS A 263 24.40 8.68 -1.94
C HIS A 263 23.54 9.21 -0.80
N CYS A 264 22.20 9.13 -0.89
CA CYS A 264 21.32 9.44 0.23
C CYS A 264 21.52 8.43 1.38
N ILE A 265 21.58 7.14 1.08
CA ILE A 265 21.87 6.08 2.08
C ILE A 265 23.24 6.32 2.74
N GLU A 266 24.27 6.63 1.96
CA GLU A 266 25.60 6.96 2.48
C GLU A 266 25.55 8.18 3.41
N ALA A 267 24.85 9.25 3.01
CA ALA A 267 24.71 10.46 3.83
C ALA A 267 23.99 10.18 5.15
N LEU A 268 22.86 9.47 5.14
CA LEU A 268 22.14 9.06 6.35
C LEU A 268 23.03 8.20 7.26
N SER A 269 23.80 7.28 6.69
CA SER A 269 24.74 6.44 7.44
C SER A 269 25.89 7.25 8.06
N HIS A 270 26.41 8.27 7.37
CA HIS A 270 27.47 9.13 7.92
C HIS A 270 26.97 10.06 9.02
N MET A 271 25.73 10.55 8.89
CA MET A 271 25.06 11.31 9.94
C MET A 271 24.83 10.47 11.20
N GLY A 272 24.57 9.16 11.05
CA GLY A 272 24.26 8.28 12.19
C GLY A 272 22.89 8.58 12.82
N THR A 273 21.99 9.16 12.03
CA THR A 273 20.64 9.62 12.40
C THR A 273 19.64 8.46 12.42
N THR A 274 18.73 8.48 13.40
CA THR A 274 17.63 7.51 13.49
C THR A 274 16.41 7.91 12.66
N GLU A 275 16.31 9.20 12.31
CA GLU A 275 15.23 9.80 11.53
C GLU A 275 15.11 9.14 10.13
N GLY A 276 16.22 8.64 9.60
CA GLY A 276 16.24 7.91 8.32
C GLY A 276 15.84 6.43 8.40
N LEU A 277 15.59 5.87 9.59
CA LEU A 277 15.40 4.43 9.75
C LEU A 277 14.14 3.89 9.07
N ASP A 278 13.04 4.65 9.03
CA ASP A 278 11.82 4.20 8.33
C ASP A 278 12.07 4.06 6.82
N ALA A 279 12.69 5.08 6.21
CA ALA A 279 13.06 5.06 4.80
C ALA A 279 14.07 3.93 4.49
N LEU A 280 15.07 3.72 5.34
CA LEU A 280 16.02 2.61 5.18
C LEU A 280 15.32 1.25 5.33
N THR A 281 14.42 1.08 6.31
CA THR A 281 13.64 -0.14 6.51
C THR A 281 12.78 -0.49 5.29
N LYS A 282 12.14 0.51 4.65
CA LYS A 282 11.42 0.31 3.38
C LYS A 282 12.34 -0.22 2.27
N LEU A 283 13.58 0.26 2.19
CA LEU A 283 14.58 -0.24 1.24
C LEU A 283 15.09 -1.64 1.61
N VAL A 284 15.26 -1.94 2.91
CA VAL A 284 15.63 -3.28 3.39
C VAL A 284 14.59 -4.31 2.93
N LYS A 285 13.28 -4.03 3.08
CA LYS A 285 12.19 -4.91 2.59
C LYS A 285 12.31 -5.23 1.10
N ARG A 286 12.90 -4.33 0.30
CA ARG A 286 13.20 -4.52 -1.13
C ARG A 286 14.56 -5.19 -1.38
N ARG A 287 15.14 -5.82 -0.36
CA ARG A 287 16.44 -6.52 -0.37
C ARG A 287 17.63 -5.62 -0.71
N ASN A 288 17.57 -4.34 -0.32
CA ASN A 288 18.66 -3.40 -0.56
C ASN A 288 19.82 -3.60 0.44
N GLU A 289 20.91 -4.22 0.00
CA GLU A 289 22.09 -4.49 0.82
C GLU A 289 22.72 -3.22 1.42
N ARG A 290 22.69 -2.08 0.70
CA ARG A 290 23.28 -0.83 1.18
C ARG A 290 22.49 -0.24 2.34
N ALA A 291 21.16 -0.33 2.28
CA ALA A 291 20.30 0.10 3.37
C ALA A 291 20.54 -0.76 4.63
N ILE A 292 20.73 -2.07 4.45
CA ILE A 292 21.09 -2.99 5.55
C ILE A 292 22.43 -2.57 6.18
N GLU A 293 23.46 -2.32 5.37
CA GLU A 293 24.75 -1.84 5.87
C GLU A 293 24.64 -0.48 6.58
N ALA A 294 23.80 0.42 6.07
CA ALA A 294 23.58 1.74 6.67
C ALA A 294 22.91 1.62 8.05
N ILE A 295 21.86 0.81 8.19
CA ILE A 295 21.23 0.52 9.48
C ILE A 295 22.26 -0.07 10.46
N GLY A 296 23.07 -1.02 9.99
CA GLY A 296 24.15 -1.61 10.78
C GLY A 296 25.15 -0.57 11.32
N LYS A 297 25.50 0.42 10.50
CA LYS A 297 26.42 1.51 10.89
C LYS A 297 25.77 2.57 11.78
N ILE A 298 24.48 2.83 11.62
CA ILE A 298 23.71 3.71 12.51
C ILE A 298 23.65 3.08 13.91
N GLY A 299 23.53 1.75 13.98
CA GLY A 299 23.65 1.02 15.24
C GLY A 299 22.46 1.17 16.19
N SER A 300 21.29 1.57 15.67
CA SER A 300 20.05 1.65 16.45
C SER A 300 19.34 0.30 16.52
N GLU A 301 18.82 -0.04 17.70
CA GLU A 301 18.01 -1.26 17.91
C GLU A 301 16.69 -1.23 17.12
N ASP A 302 16.15 -0.05 16.80
CA ASP A 302 14.91 0.09 16.02
C ASP A 302 15.03 -0.54 14.61
N GLY A 303 16.26 -0.65 14.09
CA GLY A 303 16.54 -1.28 12.79
C GLY A 303 16.69 -2.79 12.84
N VAL A 304 16.77 -3.40 14.03
CA VAL A 304 17.07 -4.83 14.21
C VAL A 304 16.02 -5.71 13.56
N ALA A 305 14.73 -5.42 13.80
CA ALA A 305 13.64 -6.24 13.27
C ALA A 305 13.66 -6.31 11.74
N ALA A 306 13.93 -5.19 11.07
CA ALA A 306 14.02 -5.12 9.62
C ALA A 306 15.17 -5.99 9.08
N VAL A 307 16.36 -5.88 9.68
CA VAL A 307 17.56 -6.62 9.25
C VAL A 307 17.45 -8.11 9.57
N LYS A 308 16.92 -8.48 10.74
CA LYS A 308 16.81 -9.87 11.22
C LYS A 308 16.09 -10.77 10.21
N SER A 309 15.00 -10.29 9.63
CA SER A 309 14.21 -11.04 8.63
C SER A 309 15.03 -11.53 7.42
N HIS A 310 16.07 -10.79 7.03
CA HIS A 310 16.93 -11.14 5.91
C HIS A 310 18.15 -11.99 6.31
N ALA A 311 18.55 -11.95 7.58
CA ALA A 311 19.57 -12.84 8.12
C ALA A 311 19.06 -14.31 8.17
N GLU A 312 17.77 -14.50 8.40
CA GLU A 312 17.12 -15.81 8.54
C GLU A 312 16.63 -16.40 7.19
N SER A 313 16.81 -15.70 6.07
CA SER A 313 16.20 -16.09 4.78
C SER A 313 17.05 -17.08 3.98
N ASP A 314 16.55 -18.28 3.74
CA ASP A 314 17.27 -19.38 3.06
C ASP A 314 17.63 -19.16 1.58
N GLY A 315 17.20 -18.05 0.96
CA GLY A 315 17.26 -17.86 -0.49
C GLY A 315 18.47 -17.11 -1.04
N ASN A 316 19.26 -16.40 -0.21
CA ASN A 316 20.36 -15.57 -0.71
C ASN A 316 21.51 -15.42 0.32
N PRO A 317 22.60 -16.20 0.19
CA PRO A 317 23.76 -16.14 1.07
C PRO A 317 24.45 -14.76 1.14
N SER A 318 24.45 -13.98 0.06
CA SER A 318 25.03 -12.62 0.04
C SER A 318 24.25 -11.71 0.98
N LEU A 319 22.92 -11.69 0.81
CA LEU A 319 22.03 -10.88 1.60
C LEU A 319 22.03 -11.29 3.08
N GLN A 320 22.06 -12.59 3.37
CA GLN A 320 22.21 -13.12 4.73
C GLN A 320 23.51 -12.62 5.37
N THR A 321 24.64 -12.72 4.66
CA THR A 321 25.95 -12.28 5.13
C THR A 321 25.96 -10.78 5.47
N VAL A 322 25.39 -9.95 4.59
CA VAL A 322 25.28 -8.50 4.82
C VAL A 322 24.39 -8.21 6.04
N SER A 323 23.28 -8.94 6.19
CA SER A 323 22.34 -8.79 7.31
C SER A 323 22.98 -9.21 8.64
N LEU A 324 23.65 -10.36 8.69
CA LEU A 324 24.37 -10.83 9.88
C LEU A 324 25.44 -9.82 10.31
N LYS A 325 26.23 -9.32 9.36
CA LYS A 325 27.23 -8.29 9.62
C LYS A 325 26.60 -7.01 10.20
N ALA A 326 25.46 -6.58 9.67
CA ALA A 326 24.74 -5.43 10.18
C ALA A 326 24.20 -5.67 11.61
N LEU A 327 23.62 -6.84 11.90
CA LEU A 327 23.20 -7.22 13.26
C LEU A 327 24.37 -7.21 14.24
N GLY A 328 25.51 -7.77 13.83
CA GLY A 328 26.75 -7.73 14.61
C GLY A 328 27.22 -6.30 14.90
N ALA A 329 27.10 -5.39 13.93
CA ALA A 329 27.46 -3.98 14.09
C ALA A 329 26.50 -3.21 14.99
N ILE A 330 25.21 -3.53 14.97
CA ILE A 330 24.23 -2.98 15.92
C ILE A 330 24.53 -3.47 17.35
N GLY A 331 24.92 -4.75 17.48
CA GLY A 331 25.31 -5.34 18.76
C GLY A 331 24.14 -5.66 19.68
N SER A 332 22.91 -5.75 19.16
CA SER A 332 21.74 -6.06 19.99
C SER A 332 21.71 -7.54 20.40
N GLU A 333 21.77 -7.79 21.71
CA GLU A 333 21.72 -9.12 22.32
C GLU A 333 20.40 -9.87 22.01
N GLU A 334 19.33 -9.18 21.62
CA GLU A 334 18.08 -9.84 21.20
C GLU A 334 18.31 -10.78 20.01
N THR A 335 19.31 -10.48 19.17
CA THR A 335 19.59 -11.25 17.96
C THR A 335 20.49 -12.46 18.21
N THR A 336 21.09 -12.61 19.39
CA THR A 336 22.09 -13.64 19.68
C THR A 336 21.62 -15.04 19.31
N GLU A 337 20.40 -15.42 19.70
CA GLU A 337 19.87 -16.76 19.42
C GLU A 337 19.61 -16.99 17.92
N SER A 338 19.03 -16.00 17.24
CA SER A 338 18.78 -16.04 15.79
C SER A 338 20.08 -16.14 14.99
N VAL A 339 21.08 -15.33 15.34
CA VAL A 339 22.41 -15.36 14.71
C VAL A 339 23.11 -16.70 15.02
N ALA A 340 22.95 -17.26 16.23
CA ALA A 340 23.52 -18.57 16.57
C ALA A 340 22.93 -19.72 15.73
N GLN A 341 21.65 -19.67 15.37
CA GLN A 341 21.06 -20.67 14.46
C GLN A 341 21.72 -20.65 13.07
N GLN A 342 22.26 -19.51 12.64
CA GLN A 342 22.98 -19.38 11.36
C GLN A 342 24.38 -20.02 11.39
N LEU A 343 24.84 -20.55 12.53
CA LEU A 343 26.05 -21.37 12.62
C LEU A 343 25.84 -22.79 12.05
N ALA A 344 24.60 -23.22 11.80
CA ALA A 344 24.30 -24.60 11.37
C ALA A 344 23.78 -24.69 9.92
N VAL A 345 23.75 -23.59 9.17
CA VAL A 345 23.25 -23.58 7.78
C VAL A 345 24.28 -24.14 6.80
N ASP A 346 23.82 -24.61 5.64
CA ASP A 346 24.67 -25.28 4.64
C ASP A 346 25.81 -24.42 4.10
N ASN A 347 25.64 -23.09 4.05
CA ASN A 347 26.61 -22.19 3.45
C ASN A 347 27.72 -21.77 4.43
N ALA A 348 28.96 -22.20 4.18
CA ALA A 348 30.11 -21.88 5.03
C ALA A 348 30.41 -20.37 5.15
N SER A 349 30.12 -19.56 4.13
CA SER A 349 30.32 -18.10 4.23
C SER A 349 29.34 -17.46 5.21
N VAL A 350 28.09 -17.96 5.23
CA VAL A 350 27.06 -17.53 6.18
C VAL A 350 27.42 -17.97 7.59
N ARG A 351 27.86 -19.23 7.79
CA ARG A 351 28.34 -19.72 9.09
C ARG A 351 29.50 -18.90 9.64
N SER A 352 30.52 -18.64 8.81
CA SER A 352 31.67 -17.80 9.20
C SER A 352 31.23 -16.39 9.58
N GLN A 353 30.31 -15.77 8.82
CA GLN A 353 29.80 -14.45 9.15
C GLN A 353 28.92 -14.46 10.42
N ALA A 354 28.11 -15.48 10.64
CA ALA A 354 27.33 -15.65 11.86
C ALA A 354 28.25 -15.69 13.09
N ALA A 355 29.32 -16.52 13.04
CA ALA A 355 30.30 -16.58 14.11
C ALA A 355 30.93 -15.21 14.40
N ARG A 356 31.38 -14.49 13.37
CA ARG A 356 31.93 -13.13 13.52
C ARG A 356 30.91 -12.15 14.11
N SER A 357 29.66 -12.25 13.70
CA SER A 357 28.60 -11.34 14.17
C SER A 357 28.30 -11.58 15.65
N LEU A 358 28.27 -12.83 16.12
CA LEU A 358 28.17 -13.16 17.54
C LEU A 358 29.33 -12.60 18.38
N GLY A 359 30.55 -12.66 17.83
CA GLY A 359 31.71 -12.04 18.46
C GLY A 359 31.59 -10.51 18.59
N MET A 360 30.96 -9.86 17.61
CA MET A 360 30.68 -8.41 17.66
C MET A 360 29.55 -8.06 18.63
N ILE A 361 28.52 -8.90 18.73
CA ILE A 361 27.43 -8.75 19.71
C ILE A 361 27.99 -8.90 21.14
N GLY A 362 28.92 -9.84 21.36
CA GLY A 362 29.61 -9.99 22.65
C GLY A 362 28.80 -10.71 23.73
N ASP A 363 27.63 -11.23 23.40
CA ASP A 363 26.74 -11.90 24.35
C ASP A 363 27.26 -13.29 24.74
N THR A 364 27.37 -13.53 26.05
CA THR A 364 27.85 -14.80 26.62
C THR A 364 27.00 -16.03 26.29
N ARG A 365 25.74 -15.84 25.86
CA ARG A 365 24.89 -16.93 25.36
C ARG A 365 25.47 -17.59 24.10
N ALA A 366 26.30 -16.87 23.34
CA ALA A 366 26.95 -17.39 22.13
C ALA A 366 28.16 -18.30 22.40
N ILE A 367 28.67 -18.36 23.63
CA ILE A 367 29.92 -19.09 23.93
C ILE A 367 29.80 -20.58 23.61
N GLU A 368 28.71 -21.23 24.01
CA GLU A 368 28.56 -22.68 23.77
C GLU A 368 28.40 -23.00 22.28
N PRO A 369 27.50 -22.35 21.52
CA PRO A 369 27.41 -22.59 20.08
C PRO A 369 28.71 -22.34 19.32
N LEU A 370 29.50 -21.33 19.73
CA LEU A 370 30.80 -21.04 19.12
C LEU A 370 31.86 -22.08 19.48
N ALA A 371 31.85 -22.59 20.71
CA ALA A 371 32.75 -23.66 21.14
C ALA A 371 32.48 -24.96 20.37
N ASP A 372 31.20 -25.32 20.18
CA ASP A 372 30.80 -26.50 19.40
C ASP A 372 31.33 -26.42 17.96
N VAL A 373 31.21 -25.25 17.31
CA VAL A 373 31.73 -25.00 15.95
C VAL A 373 33.26 -25.09 15.90
N LEU A 374 33.95 -24.64 16.95
CA LEU A 374 35.40 -24.70 17.01
C LEU A 374 35.92 -26.14 17.20
N GLU A 375 35.19 -26.96 17.96
CA GLU A 375 35.52 -28.36 18.25
C GLU A 375 35.26 -29.29 17.06
N ASP A 376 34.33 -28.95 16.17
CA ASP A 376 34.02 -29.77 14.98
C ASP A 376 35.20 -29.82 13.99
N ASP A 377 35.86 -30.98 13.92
CA ASP A 377 36.99 -31.20 13.00
C ASP A 377 36.58 -31.38 11.53
N ASP A 378 35.32 -31.70 11.25
CA ASP A 378 34.78 -31.80 9.90
C ASP A 378 34.32 -30.43 9.35
N GLU A 379 34.28 -29.39 10.20
CA GLU A 379 33.93 -28.02 9.81
C GLU A 379 35.06 -27.32 9.03
N ASP A 380 34.66 -26.37 8.19
CA ASP A 380 35.59 -25.53 7.43
C ASP A 380 36.48 -24.70 8.36
N ASN A 381 37.79 -24.76 8.12
CA ASN A 381 38.79 -24.10 8.96
C ASN A 381 38.59 -22.57 9.07
N VAL A 382 37.98 -21.92 8.07
CA VAL A 382 37.66 -20.48 8.10
C VAL A 382 36.51 -20.22 9.06
N VAL A 383 35.52 -21.11 9.11
CA VAL A 383 34.39 -21.05 10.06
C VAL A 383 34.89 -21.28 11.48
N ARG A 384 35.71 -22.32 11.70
CA ARG A 384 36.36 -22.60 12.99
C ARG A 384 37.21 -21.41 13.47
N ALA A 385 38.01 -20.82 12.59
CA ALA A 385 38.82 -19.65 12.94
C ALA A 385 37.95 -18.42 13.27
N SER A 386 36.80 -18.27 12.61
CA SER A 386 35.82 -17.23 12.92
C SER A 386 35.20 -17.42 14.30
N ALA A 387 34.92 -18.67 14.69
CA ALA A 387 34.42 -19.01 16.01
C ALA A 387 35.45 -18.76 17.11
N ALA A 388 36.70 -19.19 16.91
CA ALA A 388 37.81 -18.86 17.81
C ALA A 388 37.99 -17.34 17.98
N TRP A 389 37.97 -16.58 16.87
CA TRP A 389 38.05 -15.12 16.92
C TRP A 389 36.88 -14.52 17.72
N ALA A 390 35.66 -15.01 17.52
CA ALA A 390 34.46 -14.53 18.20
C ALA A 390 34.52 -14.77 19.71
N LEU A 391 34.97 -15.97 20.14
CA LEU A 391 35.20 -16.29 21.55
C LEU A 391 36.24 -15.35 22.18
N VAL A 392 37.31 -15.04 21.44
CA VAL A 392 38.31 -14.03 21.87
C VAL A 392 37.70 -12.63 22.00
N GLN A 393 36.80 -12.23 21.10
CA GLN A 393 36.12 -10.93 21.21
C GLN A 393 35.15 -10.86 22.40
N ILE A 394 34.41 -11.95 22.68
CA ILE A 394 33.55 -12.03 23.87
C ILE A 394 34.38 -11.86 25.15
N GLY A 395 35.61 -12.42 25.17
CA GLY A 395 36.65 -12.04 26.12
C GLY A 395 36.42 -12.44 27.59
N THR A 396 35.31 -13.10 27.91
CA THR A 396 35.11 -13.71 29.24
C THR A 396 36.08 -14.86 29.44
N GLU A 397 36.46 -15.13 30.70
CA GLU A 397 37.35 -16.25 31.05
C GLU A 397 36.90 -17.57 30.41
N ARG A 398 35.61 -17.90 30.51
CA ARG A 398 35.02 -19.10 29.90
C ARG A 398 35.18 -19.13 28.36
N ALA A 399 35.01 -18.00 27.69
CA ALA A 399 35.16 -17.91 26.24
C ALA A 399 36.63 -18.07 25.81
N LEU A 400 37.54 -17.43 26.55
CA LEU A 400 38.97 -17.53 26.31
C LEU A 400 39.49 -18.94 26.56
N GLU A 401 39.03 -19.62 27.61
CA GLU A 401 39.37 -21.02 27.90
C GLU A 401 38.94 -21.95 26.75
N ALA A 402 37.71 -21.78 26.25
CA ALA A 402 37.20 -22.55 25.12
C ALA A 402 38.05 -22.37 23.86
N ALA A 403 38.45 -21.13 23.54
CA ALA A 403 39.32 -20.85 22.39
C ALA A 403 40.76 -21.38 22.61
N ALA A 404 41.33 -21.18 23.80
CA ALA A 404 42.70 -21.55 24.13
C ALA A 404 42.97 -23.06 24.00
N ALA A 405 41.97 -23.90 24.24
CA ALA A 405 42.07 -25.36 24.09
C ALA A 405 42.55 -25.80 22.68
N HIS A 406 42.40 -24.95 21.66
CA HIS A 406 42.77 -25.22 20.27
C HIS A 406 44.07 -24.51 19.81
N ALA A 407 44.90 -24.02 20.74
CA ALA A 407 46.14 -23.30 20.39
C ALA A 407 47.20 -24.18 19.72
N GLU A 408 47.20 -25.48 20.00
CA GLU A 408 48.10 -26.47 19.37
C GLU A 408 47.49 -27.16 18.12
N GLU A 409 46.37 -26.65 17.59
CA GLU A 409 45.66 -27.25 16.46
C GLU A 409 46.49 -27.23 15.16
N ARG A 410 46.29 -28.24 14.29
CA ARG A 410 47.01 -28.36 13.01
C ARG A 410 46.68 -27.24 12.04
N SER A 411 45.47 -26.69 12.15
CA SER A 411 45.02 -25.58 11.32
C SER A 411 45.64 -24.28 11.80
N TYR A 412 46.56 -23.72 10.99
CA TYR A 412 47.28 -22.50 11.33
C TYR A 412 46.36 -21.30 11.59
N ILE A 413 45.26 -21.18 10.86
CA ILE A 413 44.33 -20.05 11.02
C ILE A 413 43.53 -20.12 12.33
N VAL A 414 43.23 -21.33 12.79
CA VAL A 414 42.56 -21.56 14.09
C VAL A 414 43.53 -21.33 15.24
N SER A 415 44.73 -21.92 15.15
CA SER A 415 45.74 -21.82 16.22
C SER A 415 46.21 -20.39 16.46
N VAL A 416 46.26 -19.54 15.43
CA VAL A 416 46.62 -18.12 15.58
C VAL A 416 45.64 -17.38 16.51
N GLU A 417 44.33 -17.60 16.36
CA GLU A 417 43.33 -16.95 17.21
C GLU A 417 43.30 -17.58 18.61
N ALA A 418 43.36 -18.91 18.70
CA ALA A 418 43.43 -19.63 19.98
C ALA A 418 44.65 -19.25 20.83
N THR A 419 45.82 -19.03 20.20
CA THR A 419 47.03 -18.55 20.90
C THR A 419 46.85 -17.13 21.47
N LYS A 420 46.01 -16.28 20.84
CA LYS A 420 45.68 -14.97 21.43
C LYS A 420 44.84 -15.14 22.69
N ALA A 421 43.94 -16.13 22.71
CA ALA A 421 43.15 -16.47 23.89
C ALA A 421 44.04 -16.92 25.06
N GLU A 422 45.00 -17.83 24.81
CA GLU A 422 45.99 -18.26 25.82
C GLU A 422 46.74 -17.07 26.42
N LYS A 423 47.26 -16.18 25.58
CA LYS A 423 47.98 -14.98 26.04
C LYS A 423 47.09 -14.06 26.87
N ALA A 424 45.83 -13.90 26.47
CA ALA A 424 44.86 -13.09 27.21
C ALA A 424 44.54 -13.67 28.60
N LEU A 425 44.59 -15.00 28.76
CA LEU A 425 44.45 -15.67 30.06
C LEU A 425 45.73 -15.55 30.93
N GLU A 426 46.91 -15.49 30.30
CA GLU A 426 48.20 -15.33 31.00
C GLU A 426 48.46 -13.90 31.48
N GLU A 427 47.86 -12.89 30.84
CA GLU A 427 47.95 -11.49 31.23
C GLU A 427 46.84 -11.14 32.26
N PRO A 428 47.15 -11.00 33.57
CA PRO A 428 46.14 -10.70 34.56
C PRO A 428 45.50 -9.34 34.29
N VAL A 429 44.17 -9.28 34.28
CA VAL A 429 43.40 -8.03 34.19
C VAL A 429 43.89 -7.08 35.29
N PRO A 430 44.34 -5.85 34.97
CA PRO A 430 44.70 -4.89 36.00
C PRO A 430 43.48 -4.61 36.88
N ALA A 431 43.66 -4.81 38.19
CA ALA A 431 42.63 -4.72 39.23
C ALA A 431 41.99 -3.33 39.35
#